data_AF-A0A183DRU3-F1
#
_entry.id   AF-A0A183DRU3-F1
#
_cell.length_a   1.000
_cell.length_b   1.000
_cell.length_c   1.000
_cell.angle_alpha   90.00
_cell.angle_beta   90.00
_cell.angle_gamma   90.00
#
_symmetry.space_group_name_H-M   'P 1'
#
loop_
_entity.id
_entity.type
_entity.pdbx_description
1 polymer ?
#
loop_
_entity_poly.entity_id
_entity_poly.type
_entity_poly.pdbx_seq_one_letter_code
_entity_poly.pdbx_strand_id
1 'polypeptide(L)'
;MFRCAVCSLHSGAFGTAEELEIHIASDHIIHIPYECERCRFSKFPTEFALISHCTTDHGLKEFYVKYKVTPDFQRKREKIRELLQHSITLSKIPVGNHKRR
;
A
#
# COMPACT_ATOMS: atom_id res chain seq x y z
N MET A 1 11.65 4.99 -8.02
CA MET A 1 10.61 4.06 -8.52
C MET A 1 10.77 2.73 -7.84
N PHE A 2 9.69 2.19 -7.30
CA PHE A 2 9.67 0.92 -6.58
C PHE A 2 8.96 -0.15 -7.40
N ARG A 3 9.34 -1.41 -7.22
CA ARG A 3 8.69 -2.57 -7.82
C ARG A 3 8.14 -3.47 -6.74
N CYS A 4 6.92 -3.96 -6.93
CA CYS A 4 6.33 -4.96 -6.03
C CYS A 4 7.06 -6.30 -6.21
N ALA A 5 7.50 -6.89 -5.10
CA ALA A 5 8.22 -8.17 -5.08
C ALA A 5 7.34 -9.39 -5.40
N VAL A 6 6.02 -9.25 -5.23
CA VAL A 6 5.04 -10.34 -5.43
C VAL A 6 4.53 -10.37 -6.86
N CYS A 7 4.47 -9.20 -7.49
CA CYS A 7 4.06 -9.07 -8.87
C CYS A 7 5.11 -9.63 -9.85
N SER A 8 4.63 -10.08 -11.00
CA SER A 8 5.50 -10.38 -12.14
C SER A 8 6.20 -9.10 -12.63
N LEU A 9 7.35 -9.26 -13.29
CA LEU A 9 8.19 -8.16 -13.84
C LEU A 9 7.46 -7.16 -14.77
N HIS A 10 6.26 -7.51 -15.24
CA HIS A 10 5.39 -6.68 -16.07
C HIS A 10 4.46 -5.74 -15.28
N SER A 11 4.38 -5.87 -13.95
CA SER A 11 3.61 -4.92 -13.16
C SER A 11 4.29 -3.55 -13.12
N GLY A 12 3.48 -2.51 -13.11
CA GLY A 12 3.92 -1.11 -13.12
C GLY A 12 4.88 -0.80 -11.97
N ALA A 13 5.73 0.20 -12.19
CA ALA A 13 6.56 0.76 -11.13
C ALA A 13 5.77 1.83 -10.36
N PHE A 14 6.01 1.90 -9.06
CA PHE A 14 5.38 2.86 -8.15
C PHE A 14 6.32 4.06 -7.94
N GLY A 15 5.76 5.27 -7.91
CA GLY A 15 6.52 6.50 -7.70
C GLY A 15 7.00 6.63 -6.26
N THR A 16 6.14 6.26 -5.31
CA THR A 16 6.36 6.39 -3.87
C THR A 16 6.22 5.05 -3.13
N ALA A 17 6.68 4.99 -1.87
CA ALA A 17 6.53 3.79 -1.05
C ALA A 17 5.06 3.60 -0.62
N GLU A 18 4.34 4.69 -0.45
CA GLU A 18 2.92 4.75 -0.08
C GLU A 18 2.03 4.17 -1.17
N GLU A 19 2.28 4.52 -2.44
CA GLU A 19 1.59 3.90 -3.60
C GLU A 19 1.84 2.38 -3.68
N LEU A 20 3.06 1.95 -3.39
CA LEU A 20 3.41 0.53 -3.34
C LEU A 20 2.74 -0.18 -2.15
N GLU A 21 2.67 0.46 -0.99
CA GLU A 21 2.00 -0.09 0.19
C GLU A 21 0.50 -0.25 -0.06
N ILE A 22 -0.16 0.75 -0.66
CA ILE A 22 -1.56 0.71 -1.08
C ILE A 22 -1.78 -0.54 -1.94
N HIS A 23 -0.98 -0.69 -3.00
CA HIS A 23 -1.07 -1.83 -3.90
C HIS A 23 -0.90 -3.18 -3.20
N ILE A 24 0.14 -3.34 -2.37
CA ILE A 24 0.37 -4.60 -1.64
C ILE A 24 -0.83 -4.93 -0.74
N ALA A 25 -1.33 -3.94 -0.01
CA ALA A 25 -2.43 -4.11 0.91
C ALA A 25 -3.76 -4.43 0.20
N SER A 26 -4.06 -3.78 -0.92
CA SER A 26 -5.29 -4.02 -1.69
C SER A 26 -5.24 -5.29 -2.52
N ASP A 27 -4.15 -5.55 -3.25
CA ASP A 27 -4.10 -6.57 -4.30
C ASP A 27 -3.57 -7.92 -3.81
N HIS A 28 -2.73 -7.94 -2.78
CA HIS A 28 -2.08 -9.19 -2.31
C HIS A 28 -2.57 -9.66 -0.95
N ILE A 29 -2.92 -8.74 -0.06
CA ILE A 29 -3.29 -9.07 1.34
C ILE A 29 -4.79 -8.91 1.59
N ILE A 30 -5.50 -8.24 0.69
CA ILE A 30 -6.92 -7.90 0.81
C ILE A 30 -7.19 -7.33 2.21
N HIS A 31 -6.43 -6.30 2.55
CA HIS A 31 -6.51 -5.58 3.82
C HIS A 31 -6.94 -4.14 3.56
N ILE A 32 -8.23 -3.89 3.78
CA ILE A 32 -8.89 -2.59 3.55
C ILE A 32 -9.71 -2.19 4.78
N PRO A 33 -9.06 -1.95 5.93
CA PRO A 33 -9.77 -1.79 7.19
C PRO A 33 -10.34 -0.38 7.38
N TYR A 34 -9.83 0.62 6.65
CA TYR A 34 -10.15 2.03 6.87
C TYR A 34 -11.43 2.43 6.15
N GLU A 35 -12.29 3.17 6.84
CA GLU A 35 -13.61 3.59 6.34
C GLU A 35 -13.69 5.11 6.33
N CYS A 36 -14.22 5.68 5.24
CA CYS A 36 -14.54 7.10 5.19
C CYS A 36 -15.90 7.37 5.85
N GLU A 37 -15.99 8.41 6.67
CA GLU A 37 -17.25 8.77 7.36
C GLU A 37 -18.32 9.34 6.40
N ARG A 38 -17.90 9.90 5.26
CA ARG A 38 -18.80 10.49 4.26
C ARG A 38 -19.24 9.50 3.18
N CYS A 39 -18.43 8.46 2.93
CA CYS A 39 -18.70 7.47 1.90
C CYS A 39 -19.17 6.15 2.50
N ARG A 40 -20.35 5.67 2.11
CA ARG A 40 -20.95 4.46 2.68
C ARG A 40 -20.23 3.15 2.30
N PHE A 41 -19.60 3.12 1.12
CA PHE A 41 -19.01 1.90 0.56
C PHE A 41 -17.50 2.00 0.33
N SER A 42 -16.91 3.18 0.50
CA SER A 42 -15.49 3.39 0.26
C SER A 42 -14.67 2.89 1.45
N LYS A 43 -13.78 1.94 1.16
CA LYS A 43 -12.80 1.43 2.11
C LYS A 43 -11.40 1.57 1.55
N PHE A 44 -10.45 1.79 2.43
CA PHE A 44 -9.10 2.12 2.05
C PHE A 44 -8.09 1.16 2.68
N PRO A 45 -7.01 0.82 1.97
CA PRO A 45 -5.99 -0.09 2.46
C PRO A 45 -5.05 0.54 3.48
N THR A 46 -4.80 1.85 3.38
CA THR A 46 -3.88 2.59 4.23
C THR A 46 -4.50 3.90 4.70
N GLU A 47 -3.95 4.46 5.78
CA GLU A 47 -4.35 5.79 6.27
C GLU A 47 -4.07 6.87 5.22
N PHE A 48 -2.93 6.79 4.52
CA PHE A 48 -2.60 7.73 3.45
C PHE A 48 -3.66 7.77 2.35
N ALA A 49 -4.15 6.60 1.90
CA ALA A 49 -5.21 6.53 0.90
C ALA A 49 -6.52 7.16 1.39
N LEU A 50 -6.90 6.90 2.66
CA LEU A 50 -8.09 7.51 3.27
C LEU A 50 -7.92 9.04 3.40
N ILE A 51 -6.78 9.51 3.89
CA ILE A 51 -6.50 10.93 4.10
C ILE A 51 -6.52 11.68 2.77
N SER A 52 -5.85 11.14 1.76
CA SER A 52 -5.87 11.71 0.42
C SER A 52 -7.31 11.84 -0.07
N HIS A 53 -8.10 10.77 -0.02
CA HIS A 53 -9.51 10.80 -0.41
C HIS A 53 -10.33 11.85 0.36
N CYS A 54 -10.24 11.88 1.69
CA CYS A 54 -11.00 12.84 2.50
C CYS A 54 -10.63 14.30 2.19
N THR A 55 -9.36 14.57 1.91
CA THR A 55 -8.89 15.93 1.58
C THR A 55 -9.25 16.31 0.14
N THR A 56 -9.09 15.42 -0.83
CA THR A 56 -9.32 15.70 -2.26
C THR A 56 -10.79 15.70 -2.65
N ASP A 57 -11.54 14.70 -2.19
CA ASP A 57 -12.93 14.48 -2.62
C ASP A 57 -13.94 15.21 -1.76
N HIS A 58 -13.59 15.50 -0.50
CA HIS A 58 -14.50 16.15 0.45
C HIS A 58 -13.99 17.49 0.99
N GLY A 59 -12.75 17.88 0.69
CA GLY A 59 -12.17 19.13 1.18
C GLY A 59 -12.05 19.18 2.71
N LEU A 60 -12.02 18.02 3.38
CA LEU A 60 -11.96 17.96 4.84
C LEU A 60 -10.56 18.31 5.31
N LYS A 61 -10.47 19.25 6.26
CA LYS A 61 -9.22 19.58 6.96
C LYS A 61 -9.02 18.75 8.22
N GLU A 62 -10.13 18.29 8.81
CA GLU A 62 -10.18 17.50 10.02
C GLU A 62 -11.30 16.45 9.88
N PHE A 63 -11.03 15.22 10.28
CA PHE A 63 -11.98 14.09 10.24
C PHE A 63 -11.46 12.95 11.14
N TYR A 64 -12.32 12.01 11.50
CA TYR A 64 -11.91 10.85 12.27
C TYR A 64 -11.51 9.69 11.34
N VAL A 65 -10.43 9.01 11.71
CA VAL A 65 -10.04 7.76 11.06
C VAL A 65 -10.75 6.62 11.77
N LYS A 66 -11.72 6.00 11.08
CA LYS A 66 -12.37 4.79 11.54
C LYS A 66 -11.78 3.59 10.81
N TYR A 67 -11.42 2.55 11.56
CA TYR A 67 -10.97 1.29 10.97
C TYR A 67 -11.46 0.07 11.73
N LYS A 68 -11.63 -1.04 10.99
CA LYS A 68 -12.09 -2.31 11.54
C LYS A 68 -10.91 -3.17 11.98
N VAL A 69 -10.87 -3.52 13.26
CA VAL A 69 -9.93 -4.50 13.81
C VAL A 69 -10.58 -5.88 13.80
N THR A 70 -9.83 -6.88 13.33
CA THR A 70 -10.19 -8.30 13.36
C THR A 70 -9.03 -9.09 13.98
N PRO A 71 -9.22 -10.36 14.39
CA PRO A 71 -8.14 -11.17 14.94
C PRO A 71 -6.92 -11.29 14.01
N ASP A 72 -7.14 -11.20 12.69
CA ASP A 72 -6.08 -11.30 11.67
C ASP A 72 -5.44 -9.95 11.32
N PHE A 73 -5.92 -8.84 11.92
CA PHE A 73 -5.50 -7.48 11.60
C PHE A 73 -3.99 -7.31 11.73
N GLN A 74 -3.42 -7.69 12.88
CA GLN A 74 -2.00 -7.53 13.12
C GLN A 74 -1.16 -8.41 12.19
N ARG A 75 -1.61 -9.63 11.92
CA ARG A 75 -0.92 -10.56 11.00
C ARG A 75 -0.86 -10.00 9.59
N LYS A 76 -1.98 -9.47 9.08
CA LYS A 76 -2.03 -8.81 7.77
C LYS A 76 -1.14 -7.59 7.71
N ARG A 77 -1.17 -6.76 8.75
CA ARG A 77 -0.35 -5.54 8.81
C ARG A 77 1.14 -5.84 8.83
N GLU A 78 1.56 -6.87 9.55
CA GLU A 78 2.96 -7.33 9.53
C GLU A 78 3.36 -7.82 8.14
N LYS A 79 2.52 -8.66 7.52
CA LYS A 79 2.80 -9.19 6.18
C LYS A 79 2.92 -8.08 5.12
N ILE A 80 2.09 -7.04 5.19
CA ILE A 80 2.20 -5.85 4.33
C ILE A 80 3.56 -5.18 4.53
N ARG A 81 3.95 -4.96 5.79
CA ARG A 81 5.24 -4.33 6.13
C ARG A 81 6.42 -5.13 5.61
N GLU A 82 6.42 -6.45 5.79
CA GLU A 82 7.48 -7.34 5.30
C GLU A 82 7.61 -7.26 3.77
N LEU A 83 6.49 -7.36 3.05
CA LEU A 83 6.48 -7.29 1.58
C LEU A 83 6.92 -5.92 1.07
N LEU A 84 6.51 -4.84 1.74
CA LEU A 84 6.90 -3.48 1.39
C LEU A 84 8.42 -3.29 1.56
N GLN A 85 8.98 -3.71 2.71
CA GLN A 85 10.42 -3.62 2.95
C GLN A 85 11.22 -4.45 1.95
N HIS A 86 10.75 -5.66 1.62
CA HIS A 86 11.39 -6.51 0.62
C HIS A 86 11.37 -5.84 -0.77
N SER A 87 10.23 -5.31 -1.18
CA SER A 87 10.04 -4.60 -2.46
C SER A 87 10.92 -3.35 -2.56
N ILE A 88 11.02 -2.56 -1.48
CA ILE A 88 11.89 -1.39 -1.40
C ILE A 88 13.37 -1.81 -1.50
N THR A 89 13.75 -2.88 -0.81
CA THR A 89 15.13 -3.38 -0.80
C THR A 89 15.54 -3.86 -2.19
N LEU A 90 14.70 -4.67 -2.86
CA LEU A 90 14.95 -5.12 -4.23
C LEU A 90 15.11 -3.95 -5.21
N SER A 91 14.32 -2.89 -5.03
CA SER A 91 14.38 -1.69 -5.87
C SER A 91 15.63 -0.84 -5.65
N LYS A 92 16.36 -1.04 -4.53
CA LYS A 92 17.59 -0.32 -4.19
C LYS A 92 18.87 -1.06 -4.62
N ILE A 93 18.77 -2.34 -4.99
CA ILE A 93 19.94 -3.11 -5.47
C ILE A 93 20.26 -2.62 -6.88
N PRO A 94 21.44 -2.01 -7.13
CA PRO A 94 21.86 -1.70 -8.49
C PRO A 94 22.00 -3.02 -9.25
N VAL A 95 21.34 -3.11 -10.42
CA VAL A 95 21.51 -4.24 -11.34
C VAL A 95 22.97 -4.22 -11.80
N GLY A 96 23.82 -4.96 -11.09
CA GLY A 96 25.20 -5.19 -11.48
C GLY A 96 25.22 -5.91 -12.83
N ASN A 97 25.95 -5.36 -13.79
CA ASN A 97 26.23 -5.96 -15.09
C ASN A 97 26.69 -7.41 -14.94
N HIS A 98 25.79 -8.37 -15.15
CA HIS A 98 26.19 -9.70 -15.56
C HIS A 98 26.60 -9.63 -17.03
N LYS A 99 27.87 -9.26 -17.25
CA LYS A 99 28.60 -9.54 -18.49
C LYS A 99 28.45 -11.05 -18.76
N ARG A 100 27.69 -11.39 -19.79
CA ARG A 100 27.71 -12.72 -20.41
C ARG A 100 29.16 -13.00 -20.80
N ARG A 101 29.72 -14.07 -20.25
CA ARG A 101 31.01 -14.63 -20.66
C ARG A 101 30.72 -15.92 -21.41
#